data_AF-A0AAP4V0J1-F1
#
_entry.id   AF-A0AAP4V0J1-F1
#
_cell.length_a   1.000
_cell.length_b   1.000
_cell.length_c   1.000
_cell.angle_alpha   90.00
_cell.angle_beta   90.00
_cell.angle_gamma   90.00
#
_symmetry.space_group_name_H-M   'P 1'
#
loop_
_entity.id
_entity.type
_entity.pdbx_description
1 polymer ?
#
loop_
_entity_poly.entity_id
_entity_poly.type
_entity_poly.pdbx_seq_one_letter_code
_entity_poly.pdbx_strand_id
1 'polypeptide(L)'
;IAKSFHVVTIIDENEVKVTQKPIRVTNCIDGFSKFITKLETISSNTNDFIIGLEATGIYGENLWEFLNSHGFNVKLLNPFQTTRYREQHTMKKVKNDNIDSWIIALFLKDGKYSSGYVTDDEYQSLRTLYRNRASIQSDMKEVKKRILTQVTVTFPELENFIDIFSITGLALLDKYPTAHHYKHSSVDRILKIFRHIQGNSFNNQKAIEVLELAKNSIYSGKA
;
A
#
# COMPACT_ATOMS: atom_id res chain seq x y z
N ILE A 1 -8.08 -11.52 1.47
CA ILE A 1 -8.94 -12.50 2.17
C ILE A 1 -8.10 -13.76 2.29
N ALA A 2 -7.41 -14.06 3.39
CA ALA A 2 -7.89 -14.24 4.76
C ALA A 2 -6.94 -13.61 5.81
N LYS A 3 -7.48 -12.85 6.77
CA LYS A 3 -6.81 -12.37 8.00
C LYS A 3 -7.85 -12.11 9.11
N SER A 4 -8.61 -13.15 9.49
CA SER A 4 -9.68 -13.03 10.50
C SER A 4 -9.26 -13.41 11.91
N PHE A 5 -8.08 -14.02 12.10
CA PHE A 5 -7.61 -14.49 13.40
C PHE A 5 -6.08 -14.60 13.44
N HIS A 6 -5.53 -14.66 14.65
CA HIS A 6 -4.14 -14.98 14.97
C HIS A 6 -4.05 -16.40 15.55
N VAL A 7 -2.90 -17.04 15.37
CA VAL A 7 -2.57 -18.32 16.00
C VAL A 7 -1.50 -18.07 17.05
N VAL A 8 -1.74 -18.51 18.27
CA VAL A 8 -0.85 -18.30 19.41
C VAL A 8 -0.43 -19.65 19.99
N THR A 9 0.87 -19.79 20.23
CA THR A 9 1.45 -20.90 20.99
C THR A 9 2.10 -20.33 22.24
N ILE A 10 1.85 -20.95 23.39
CA ILE A 10 2.46 -20.58 24.67
C ILE A 10 3.37 -21.72 25.09
N ILE A 11 4.61 -21.39 25.45
CA ILE A 11 5.60 -22.32 25.99
C ILE A 11 6.08 -21.83 27.36
N ASP A 12 6.49 -22.75 28.21
CA ASP A 12 7.15 -22.45 29.48
C ASP A 12 8.67 -22.27 29.27
N GLU A 13 9.40 -22.02 30.37
CA GLU A 13 10.85 -21.86 30.39
C GLU A 13 11.62 -23.12 29.92
N ASN A 14 10.98 -24.28 29.97
CA ASN A 14 11.50 -25.58 29.55
C ASN A 14 11.11 -25.94 28.11
N GLU A 15 10.57 -24.98 27.34
CA GLU A 15 10.10 -25.14 25.96
C GLU A 15 8.88 -26.07 25.81
N VAL A 16 8.21 -26.40 26.90
CA VAL A 16 7.03 -27.26 26.90
C VAL A 16 5.80 -26.41 26.60
N LYS A 17 4.95 -26.90 25.69
CA LYS A 17 3.69 -26.22 25.36
C LYS A 17 2.74 -26.23 26.55
N VAL A 18 2.40 -25.06 27.06
CA VAL A 18 1.44 -24.87 28.15
C VAL A 18 0.03 -25.28 27.71
N THR A 19 -0.28 -25.12 26.42
CA THR A 19 -1.56 -25.52 25.82
C THR A 19 -1.37 -26.63 24.79
N GLN A 20 -2.15 -27.72 24.90
CA GLN A 20 -2.08 -28.84 23.95
C GLN A 20 -2.41 -28.46 22.50
N LYS A 21 -3.29 -27.47 22.30
CA LYS A 21 -3.66 -26.94 20.98
C LYS A 21 -3.33 -25.45 20.89
N PRO A 22 -2.87 -24.95 19.73
CA PRO A 22 -2.69 -23.52 19.50
C PRO A 22 -4.00 -22.76 19.73
N ILE A 23 -3.89 -21.59 20.36
CA ILE A 23 -5.01 -20.71 20.63
C ILE A 23 -5.30 -19.91 19.36
N ARG A 24 -6.58 -19.84 18.97
CA ARG A 24 -7.02 -19.07 17.82
C ARG A 24 -7.72 -17.81 18.32
N VAL A 25 -7.17 -16.65 17.98
CA VAL A 25 -7.62 -15.34 18.48
C VAL A 25 -8.24 -14.56 17.32
N THR A 26 -9.56 -14.43 17.30
CA THR A 26 -10.25 -13.65 16.27
C THR A 26 -9.87 -12.16 16.38
N ASN A 27 -9.68 -11.49 15.24
CA ASN A 27 -9.32 -10.08 15.18
C ASN A 27 -10.53 -9.16 15.46
N CYS A 28 -11.02 -9.20 16.70
CA CYS A 28 -12.08 -8.35 17.22
C CYS A 28 -11.93 -8.23 18.74
N ILE A 29 -12.61 -7.24 19.34
CA ILE A 29 -12.50 -6.96 20.78
C ILE A 29 -12.86 -8.17 21.67
N ASP A 30 -13.87 -8.95 21.28
CA ASP A 30 -14.27 -10.17 21.98
C ASP A 30 -13.19 -11.26 21.88
N GLY A 31 -12.58 -11.43 20.70
CA GLY A 31 -11.49 -12.38 20.50
C GLY A 31 -10.26 -12.01 21.33
N PHE A 32 -9.91 -10.73 21.39
CA PHE A 32 -8.80 -10.23 22.19
C PHE A 32 -9.07 -10.34 23.69
N SER A 33 -10.28 -10.00 24.15
CA SER A 33 -10.67 -10.13 25.56
C SER A 33 -10.61 -11.60 26.01
N LYS A 34 -11.13 -12.53 25.19
CA LYS A 34 -11.01 -13.98 25.45
C LYS A 34 -9.57 -14.44 25.54
N PHE A 35 -8.68 -13.84 24.76
CA PHE A 35 -7.26 -14.16 24.82
C PHE A 35 -6.64 -13.68 26.14
N ILE A 36 -6.95 -12.47 26.61
CA ILE A 36 -6.50 -11.98 27.93
C ILE A 36 -6.98 -12.89 29.04
N THR A 37 -8.28 -13.22 29.09
CA THR A 37 -8.82 -14.15 30.10
C THR A 37 -8.10 -15.49 30.06
N LYS A 38 -7.67 -15.95 28.88
CA LYS A 38 -6.90 -17.19 28.76
C LYS A 38 -5.49 -17.05 29.34
N LEU A 39 -4.81 -15.92 29.14
CA LEU A 39 -3.51 -15.64 29.76
C LEU A 39 -3.63 -15.54 31.29
N GLU A 40 -4.68 -14.89 31.79
CA GLU A 40 -4.95 -14.77 33.23
C GLU A 40 -5.16 -16.12 33.92
N THR A 41 -5.65 -17.15 33.20
CA THR A 41 -5.73 -18.53 33.74
C THR A 41 -4.36 -19.20 33.91
N ILE A 42 -3.30 -18.66 33.31
CA ILE A 42 -1.93 -19.16 33.40
C ILE A 42 -1.16 -18.35 34.46
N SER A 43 -1.20 -17.02 34.37
CA SER A 43 -0.68 -16.11 35.39
C SER A 43 -1.45 -14.80 35.38
N SER A 44 -1.71 -14.26 36.58
CA SER A 44 -2.33 -12.94 36.75
C SER A 44 -1.33 -11.79 36.62
N ASN A 45 -0.02 -12.06 36.62
CA ASN A 45 1.01 -11.04 36.44
C ASN A 45 1.42 -10.95 34.96
N THR A 46 1.17 -9.81 34.34
CA THR A 46 1.47 -9.59 32.91
C THR A 46 2.98 -9.67 32.61
N ASN A 47 3.83 -9.41 33.59
CA ASN A 47 5.30 -9.47 33.45
C ASN A 47 5.83 -10.90 33.30
N ASP A 48 5.04 -11.92 33.64
CA ASP A 48 5.41 -13.32 33.45
C ASP A 48 5.34 -13.72 31.97
N PHE A 49 4.77 -12.86 31.11
CA PHE A 49 4.62 -13.11 29.68
C PHE A 49 5.56 -12.23 28.85
N ILE A 50 6.27 -12.85 27.92
CA ILE A 50 6.91 -12.18 26.78
C ILE A 50 6.17 -12.64 25.53
N ILE A 51 5.48 -11.71 24.87
CA ILE A 51 4.63 -12.03 23.71
C ILE A 51 5.33 -11.57 22.44
N GLY A 52 5.47 -12.47 21.45
CA GLY A 52 6.11 -12.17 20.18
C GLY A 52 5.08 -12.05 19.07
N LEU A 53 5.07 -10.92 18.36
CA LEU A 53 4.28 -10.74 17.14
C LEU A 53 5.21 -10.48 15.96
N GLU A 54 5.06 -11.26 14.89
CA GLU A 54 5.77 -10.99 13.66
C GLU A 54 5.17 -9.77 12.92
N ALA A 55 6.01 -8.84 12.47
CA ALA A 55 5.58 -7.61 11.80
C ALA A 55 5.15 -7.84 10.33
N THR A 56 4.14 -8.67 10.08
CA THR A 56 3.64 -9.03 8.74
C THR A 56 2.38 -8.28 8.28
N GLY A 57 2.15 -7.08 8.84
CA GLY A 57 1.20 -6.07 8.36
C GLY A 57 0.13 -5.66 9.37
N ILE A 58 -0.77 -4.78 8.93
CA ILE A 58 -1.74 -3.99 9.72
C ILE A 58 -2.51 -4.81 10.79
N TYR A 59 -2.84 -6.07 10.53
CA TYR A 59 -3.67 -6.87 11.44
C TYR A 59 -2.96 -7.24 12.75
N GLY A 60 -1.63 -7.33 12.76
CA GLY A 60 -0.86 -7.55 13.98
C GLY A 60 -0.82 -6.32 14.89
N GLU A 61 -1.01 -5.12 14.33
CA GLU A 61 -0.94 -3.84 15.05
C GLU A 61 -2.09 -3.72 16.05
N ASN A 62 -3.31 -4.05 15.65
CA ASN A 62 -4.48 -4.02 16.57
C ASN A 62 -4.29 -4.93 17.79
N LEU A 63 -3.76 -6.14 17.58
CA LEU A 63 -3.50 -7.06 18.70
C LEU A 63 -2.34 -6.56 19.56
N TRP A 64 -1.29 -6.01 18.94
CA TRP A 64 -0.16 -5.42 19.65
C TRP A 64 -0.58 -4.25 20.54
N GLU A 65 -1.36 -3.30 20.01
CA GLU A 65 -1.88 -2.14 20.74
C GLU A 65 -2.83 -2.58 21.87
N PHE A 66 -3.71 -3.54 21.60
CA PHE A 66 -4.59 -4.09 22.61
C PHE A 66 -3.82 -4.75 23.77
N LEU A 67 -2.81 -5.57 23.48
CA LEU A 67 -2.00 -6.22 24.52
C LEU A 67 -1.13 -5.20 25.30
N ASN A 68 -0.54 -4.21 24.63
CA ASN A 68 0.25 -3.16 25.29
C ASN A 68 -0.60 -2.29 26.21
N SER A 69 -1.82 -1.91 25.79
CA SER A 69 -2.74 -1.14 26.63
C SER A 69 -3.21 -1.90 27.87
N HIS A 70 -3.10 -3.24 27.87
CA HIS A 70 -3.35 -4.10 29.03
C HIS A 70 -2.06 -4.47 29.81
N GLY A 71 -0.92 -3.82 29.52
CA GLY A 71 0.31 -3.95 30.29
C GLY A 71 1.13 -5.21 30.02
N PHE A 72 0.92 -5.90 28.89
CA PHE A 72 1.76 -7.02 28.47
C PHE A 72 3.06 -6.54 27.83
N ASN A 73 4.14 -7.31 28.00
CA ASN A 73 5.41 -7.07 27.32
C ASN A 73 5.40 -7.69 25.92
N VAL A 74 5.02 -6.90 24.92
CA VAL A 74 4.89 -7.35 23.53
C VAL A 74 6.08 -6.93 22.68
N LYS A 75 6.74 -7.89 22.05
CA LYS A 75 7.88 -7.70 21.15
C LYS A 75 7.44 -7.87 19.70
N LEU A 76 7.66 -6.83 18.89
CA LEU A 76 7.52 -6.92 17.45
C LEU A 76 8.78 -7.51 16.83
N LEU A 77 8.62 -8.61 16.11
CA LEU A 77 9.68 -9.41 15.53
C LEU A 77 9.81 -9.13 14.04
N ASN A 78 11.07 -9.04 13.58
CA ASN A 78 11.37 -8.85 12.17
C ASN A 78 11.11 -10.15 11.38
N PRO A 79 10.23 -10.14 10.35
CA PRO A 79 9.95 -11.32 9.53
C PRO A 79 11.19 -11.98 8.92
N PHE A 80 12.25 -11.20 8.66
CA PHE A 80 13.50 -11.73 8.14
C PHE A 80 14.25 -12.58 9.18
N GLN A 81 14.29 -12.14 10.44
CA GLN A 81 14.97 -12.85 11.52
C GLN A 81 14.22 -14.13 11.90
N THR A 82 12.90 -14.04 12.03
CA THR A 82 12.02 -15.19 12.30
C THR A 82 12.10 -16.22 11.17
N THR A 83 12.14 -15.78 9.90
CA THR A 83 12.31 -16.67 8.75
C THR A 83 13.66 -17.41 8.80
N ARG A 84 14.77 -16.70 9.07
CA ARG A 84 16.09 -17.35 9.18
C ARG A 84 16.16 -18.34 10.33
N TYR A 85 15.61 -17.98 11.49
CA TYR A 85 15.57 -18.86 12.65
C TYR A 85 14.73 -20.11 12.37
N ARG A 86 13.60 -19.95 11.68
CA ARG A 86 12.77 -21.06 11.21
C ARG A 86 13.53 -22.02 10.30
N GLU A 87 14.27 -21.48 9.33
CA GLU A 87 15.06 -22.28 8.37
C GLU A 87 16.10 -23.14 9.09
N GLN A 88 16.74 -22.60 10.12
CA GLN A 88 17.69 -23.33 10.97
C GLN A 88 17.02 -24.46 11.76
N HIS A 89 15.82 -24.24 12.30
CA HIS A 89 15.16 -25.20 13.23
C HIS A 89 14.32 -26.27 12.55
N THR A 90 13.68 -25.97 11.41
CA THR A 90 12.68 -26.89 10.81
C THR A 90 13.14 -27.57 9.52
N MET A 91 14.13 -27.02 8.81
CA MET A 91 14.58 -27.45 7.46
C MET A 91 13.44 -27.66 6.43
N LYS A 92 12.20 -27.27 6.74
CA LYS A 92 10.99 -27.52 5.97
C LYS A 92 10.46 -26.22 5.38
N LYS A 93 10.22 -26.23 4.07
CA LYS A 93 9.67 -25.08 3.32
C LYS A 93 8.15 -24.86 3.50
N VAL A 94 7.44 -25.80 4.13
CA VAL A 94 5.96 -25.76 4.23
C VAL A 94 5.51 -24.83 5.36
N LYS A 95 4.93 -23.68 5.01
CA LYS A 95 4.35 -22.72 5.97
C LYS A 95 3.13 -23.31 6.70
N ASN A 96 3.10 -23.17 8.02
CA ASN A 96 2.02 -23.66 8.88
C ASN A 96 1.98 -22.76 10.11
N ASP A 97 0.90 -22.00 10.29
CA ASP A 97 0.73 -21.00 11.36
C ASP A 97 0.98 -21.58 12.78
N ASN A 98 0.74 -22.89 12.97
CA ASN A 98 1.03 -23.58 14.24
C ASN A 98 2.54 -23.77 14.46
N ILE A 99 3.29 -24.08 13.40
CA ILE A 99 4.75 -24.20 13.46
C ILE A 99 5.34 -22.79 13.61
N ASP A 100 4.81 -21.82 12.87
CA ASP A 100 5.28 -20.44 12.90
C ASP A 100 5.12 -19.80 14.28
N SER A 101 3.96 -19.94 14.93
CA SER A 101 3.75 -19.44 16.30
C SER A 101 4.64 -20.12 17.35
N TRP A 102 4.94 -21.41 17.20
CA TRP A 102 5.88 -22.12 18.09
C TRP A 102 7.33 -21.69 17.87
N ILE A 103 7.74 -21.51 16.62
CA ILE A 103 9.09 -21.02 16.28
C ILE A 103 9.30 -19.60 16.78
N ILE A 104 8.29 -18.73 16.71
CA ILE A 104 8.32 -17.39 17.31
C ILE A 104 8.52 -17.48 18.83
N ALA A 105 7.81 -18.37 19.51
CA ALA A 105 7.96 -18.55 20.96
C ALA A 105 9.38 -19.02 21.34
N LEU A 106 9.94 -19.98 20.60
CA LEU A 106 11.33 -20.40 20.77
C LEU A 106 12.34 -19.28 20.49
N PHE A 107 12.11 -18.50 19.43
CA PHE A 107 12.97 -17.38 19.07
C PHE A 107 13.04 -16.32 20.17
N LEU A 108 11.92 -16.04 20.83
CA LEU A 108 11.88 -15.18 22.02
C LEU A 108 12.65 -15.78 23.19
N LYS A 109 12.42 -17.06 23.49
CA LYS A 109 13.07 -17.76 24.60
C LYS A 109 14.59 -17.81 24.46
N ASP A 110 15.07 -18.00 23.24
CA ASP A 110 16.50 -18.03 22.94
C ASP A 110 17.20 -16.66 23.10
N GLY A 111 16.43 -15.57 23.29
CA GLY A 111 16.99 -14.22 23.41
C GLY A 111 17.72 -13.75 22.13
N LYS A 112 17.55 -14.46 21.02
CA LYS A 112 18.23 -14.19 19.72
C LYS A 112 17.64 -13.01 18.96
N TYR A 113 16.71 -12.28 19.57
CA TYR A 113 16.19 -11.03 19.03
C TYR A 113 17.10 -9.87 19.49
N SER A 114 17.61 -9.10 18.55
CA SER A 114 18.19 -7.80 18.89
C SER A 114 17.10 -6.95 19.57
N SER A 115 17.36 -6.43 20.77
CA SER A 115 16.50 -5.47 21.50
C SER A 115 16.40 -4.10 20.81
N GLY A 116 16.27 -4.10 19.49
CA GLY A 116 16.47 -2.96 18.62
C GLY A 116 15.48 -2.93 17.46
N TYR A 117 14.22 -3.22 17.72
CA TYR A 117 13.18 -2.54 16.98
C TYR A 117 12.52 -1.55 17.92
N VAL A 118 13.06 -0.32 17.89
CA VAL A 118 12.25 0.87 18.08
C VAL A 118 11.15 0.75 17.03
N THR A 119 9.96 0.38 17.48
CA THR A 119 8.72 0.69 16.81
C THR A 119 8.57 2.20 16.91
N ASP A 120 9.36 2.92 16.12
CA ASP A 120 9.05 4.31 15.88
C ASP A 120 7.85 4.22 14.95
N ASP A 121 6.65 4.53 15.47
CA ASP A 121 5.44 4.62 14.67
C ASP A 121 5.68 5.47 13.41
N GLU A 122 6.63 6.41 13.49
CA GLU A 122 7.19 7.18 12.39
C GLU A 122 7.79 6.33 11.27
N TYR A 123 8.58 5.30 11.58
CA TYR A 123 9.23 4.44 10.58
C TYR A 123 8.22 3.53 9.86
N GLN A 124 7.24 3.00 10.59
CA GLN A 124 6.15 2.23 9.97
C GLN A 124 5.25 3.12 9.12
N SER A 125 4.91 4.31 9.60
CA SER A 125 4.17 5.32 8.85
C SER A 125 4.92 5.70 7.58
N LEU A 126 6.23 5.92 7.65
CA LEU A 126 7.08 6.23 6.51
C LEU A 126 7.10 5.10 5.48
N ARG A 127 7.21 3.84 5.93
CA ARG A 127 7.18 2.68 5.04
C ARG A 127 5.83 2.53 4.33
N THR A 128 4.74 2.79 5.03
CA THR A 128 3.38 2.81 4.46
C THR A 128 3.23 3.93 3.44
N LEU A 129 3.68 5.15 3.77
CA LEU A 129 3.69 6.28 2.84
C LEU A 129 4.51 5.98 1.57
N TYR A 130 5.68 5.34 1.72
CA TYR A 130 6.52 4.97 0.58
C TYR A 130 5.81 3.98 -0.35
N ARG A 131 5.16 2.95 0.20
CA ARG A 131 4.38 1.97 -0.57
C ARG A 131 3.19 2.63 -1.26
N ASN A 132 2.45 3.49 -0.55
CA ASN A 132 1.32 4.23 -1.11
C ASN A 132 1.77 5.14 -2.25
N ARG A 133 2.87 5.87 -2.08
CA ARG A 133 3.48 6.69 -3.14
C ARG A 133 3.82 5.84 -4.37
N ALA A 134 4.45 4.68 -4.18
CA ALA A 134 4.79 3.79 -5.29
C ALA A 134 3.55 3.28 -6.04
N SER A 135 2.47 2.95 -5.32
CA SER A 135 1.19 2.56 -5.90
C SER A 135 0.60 3.69 -6.74
N ILE A 136 0.47 4.90 -6.16
CA ILE A 136 -0.06 6.08 -6.87
C ILE A 136 0.77 6.41 -8.11
N GLN A 137 2.10 6.26 -8.04
CA GLN A 137 2.95 6.45 -9.21
C GLN A 137 2.71 5.42 -10.31
N SER A 138 2.42 4.17 -9.94
CA SER A 138 2.05 3.13 -10.89
C SER A 138 0.71 3.44 -11.55
N ASP A 139 -0.30 3.78 -10.74
CA ASP A 139 -1.64 4.11 -11.22
C ASP A 139 -1.61 5.32 -12.17
N MET A 140 -0.86 6.37 -11.80
CA MET A 140 -0.66 7.53 -12.64
C MET A 140 -0.02 7.18 -13.98
N LYS A 141 1.00 6.29 -14.00
CA LYS A 141 1.61 5.82 -15.26
C LYS A 141 0.61 5.08 -16.14
N GLU A 142 -0.22 4.23 -15.54
CA GLU A 142 -1.23 3.47 -16.27
C GLU A 142 -2.30 4.40 -16.87
N VAL A 143 -2.82 5.35 -16.09
CA VAL A 143 -3.79 6.34 -16.56
C VAL A 143 -3.20 7.19 -17.68
N LYS A 144 -1.96 7.70 -17.53
CA LYS A 144 -1.28 8.44 -18.59
C LYS A 144 -1.14 7.63 -19.87
N LYS A 145 -0.78 6.35 -19.77
CA LYS A 145 -0.68 5.46 -20.93
C LYS A 145 -2.03 5.28 -21.63
N ARG A 146 -3.11 5.11 -20.86
CA ARG A 146 -4.48 5.01 -21.41
C ARG A 146 -4.89 6.29 -22.13
N ILE A 147 -4.65 7.46 -21.53
CA ILE A 147 -4.91 8.76 -22.17
C ILE A 147 -4.14 8.87 -23.48
N LEU A 148 -2.82 8.63 -23.44
CA LEU A 148 -1.97 8.71 -24.63
C LEU A 148 -2.47 7.80 -25.74
N THR A 149 -2.82 6.55 -25.42
CA THR A 149 -3.35 5.59 -26.39
C THR A 149 -4.63 6.12 -27.07
N GLN A 150 -5.50 6.80 -26.33
CA GLN A 150 -6.71 7.41 -26.90
C GLN A 150 -6.39 8.63 -27.76
N VAL A 151 -5.43 9.46 -27.35
CA VAL A 151 -4.97 10.61 -28.15
C VAL A 151 -4.33 10.13 -29.45
N THR A 152 -3.49 9.08 -29.42
CA THR A 152 -2.87 8.52 -30.64
C THR A 152 -3.91 8.10 -31.68
N VAL A 153 -5.08 7.61 -31.23
CA VAL A 153 -6.18 7.18 -32.12
C VAL A 153 -7.01 8.38 -32.61
N THR A 154 -7.22 9.38 -31.77
CA THR A 154 -8.23 10.43 -32.00
C THR A 154 -7.67 11.79 -32.42
N PHE A 155 -6.39 12.05 -32.13
CA PHE A 155 -5.67 13.24 -32.53
C PHE A 155 -4.14 13.07 -32.37
N PRO A 156 -3.50 12.15 -33.14
CA PRO A 156 -2.07 11.85 -32.98
C PRO A 156 -1.15 13.04 -33.19
N GLU A 157 -1.55 14.02 -34.02
CA GLU A 157 -0.77 15.23 -34.27
C GLU A 157 -0.63 16.13 -33.03
N LEU A 158 -1.58 16.04 -32.09
CA LEU A 158 -1.55 16.81 -30.85
C LEU A 158 -0.38 16.41 -29.94
N GLU A 159 0.04 15.14 -29.97
CA GLU A 159 1.14 14.63 -29.13
C GLU A 159 2.48 15.31 -29.45
N ASN A 160 2.70 15.69 -30.71
CA ASN A 160 3.92 16.36 -31.16
C ASN A 160 3.86 17.88 -30.97
N PHE A 161 2.65 18.43 -30.88
CA PHE A 161 2.43 19.87 -30.76
C PHE A 161 2.61 20.37 -29.32
N ILE A 162 2.19 19.57 -28.33
CA ILE A 162 2.22 19.98 -26.92
C ILE A 162 2.43 18.79 -25.98
N ASP A 163 3.08 19.03 -24.84
CA ASP A 163 3.02 18.07 -23.74
C ASP A 163 1.57 17.92 -23.26
N ILE A 164 0.99 16.76 -23.56
CA ILE A 164 -0.38 16.37 -23.25
C ILE A 164 -0.67 16.50 -21.74
N PHE A 165 0.33 16.23 -20.89
CA PHE A 165 0.16 16.25 -19.44
C PHE A 165 0.55 17.59 -18.80
N SER A 166 0.88 18.61 -19.61
CA SER A 166 0.96 19.98 -19.13
C SER A 166 -0.43 20.54 -18.82
N ILE A 167 -0.51 21.58 -17.99
CA ILE A 167 -1.78 22.26 -17.66
C ILE A 167 -2.53 22.68 -18.95
N THR A 168 -1.77 23.20 -19.91
CA THR A 168 -2.30 23.64 -21.21
C THR A 168 -2.78 22.46 -22.07
N GLY A 169 -2.01 21.37 -22.13
CA GLY A 169 -2.36 20.16 -22.89
C GLY A 169 -3.61 19.50 -22.34
N LEU A 170 -3.71 19.36 -21.02
CA LEU A 170 -4.89 18.81 -20.34
C LEU A 170 -6.12 19.70 -20.55
N ALA A 171 -5.98 21.02 -20.49
CA ALA A 171 -7.08 21.95 -20.75
C ALA A 171 -7.60 21.87 -22.21
N LEU A 172 -6.70 21.64 -23.18
CA LEU A 172 -7.10 21.37 -24.56
C LEU A 172 -7.84 20.04 -24.68
N LEU A 173 -7.31 18.97 -24.09
CA LEU A 173 -7.95 17.66 -24.14
C LEU A 173 -9.32 17.64 -23.46
N ASP A 174 -9.47 18.33 -22.35
CA ASP A 174 -10.75 18.43 -21.64
C ASP A 174 -11.83 19.10 -22.50
N LYS A 175 -11.46 20.17 -23.24
CA LYS A 175 -12.42 20.90 -24.07
C LYS A 175 -12.60 20.33 -25.48
N TYR A 176 -11.53 19.79 -26.06
CA TYR A 176 -11.46 19.26 -27.42
C TYR A 176 -10.71 17.92 -27.42
N PRO A 177 -11.38 16.83 -27.00
CA PRO A 177 -10.71 15.53 -26.83
C PRO A 177 -10.20 14.89 -28.13
N THR A 178 -10.73 15.30 -29.29
CA THR A 178 -10.38 14.72 -30.60
C THR A 178 -10.21 15.79 -31.66
N ALA A 179 -9.52 15.49 -32.76
CA ALA A 179 -9.34 16.43 -33.88
C ALA A 179 -10.68 16.97 -34.41
N HIS A 180 -11.73 16.13 -34.42
CA HIS A 180 -13.04 16.53 -34.92
C HIS A 180 -13.71 17.64 -34.09
N HIS A 181 -13.43 17.71 -32.78
CA HIS A 181 -13.98 18.76 -31.92
C HIS A 181 -13.48 20.16 -32.29
N TYR A 182 -12.34 20.25 -32.98
CA TYR A 182 -11.78 21.52 -33.45
C TYR A 182 -12.47 22.07 -34.71
N LYS A 183 -13.22 21.24 -35.47
CA LYS A 183 -13.83 21.62 -36.76
C LYS A 183 -14.77 22.82 -36.68
N HIS A 184 -15.44 23.01 -35.54
CA HIS A 184 -16.36 24.12 -35.28
C HIS A 184 -15.80 25.14 -34.27
N SER A 185 -14.51 25.04 -33.97
CA SER A 185 -13.83 25.98 -33.09
C SER A 185 -13.21 27.14 -33.87
N SER A 186 -12.87 28.19 -33.15
CA SER A 186 -12.21 29.39 -33.68
C SER A 186 -11.04 29.72 -32.77
N VAL A 187 -10.09 30.49 -33.29
CA VAL A 187 -8.93 30.98 -32.52
C VAL A 187 -9.38 31.61 -31.19
N ASP A 188 -10.39 32.50 -31.23
CA ASP A 188 -10.94 33.14 -30.03
C ASP A 188 -11.54 32.16 -29.02
N ARG A 189 -12.22 31.10 -29.51
CA ARG A 189 -12.81 30.07 -28.63
C ARG A 189 -11.73 29.23 -27.96
N ILE A 190 -10.63 28.94 -28.65
CA ILE A 190 -9.49 28.22 -28.08
C ILE A 190 -8.79 29.09 -27.04
N LEU A 191 -8.49 30.35 -27.37
CA LEU A 191 -7.83 31.28 -26.45
C LEU A 191 -8.63 31.55 -25.18
N LYS A 192 -9.97 31.49 -25.25
CA LYS A 192 -10.84 31.63 -24.07
C LYS A 192 -10.55 30.59 -22.98
N ILE A 193 -10.08 29.39 -23.32
CA ILE A 193 -9.73 28.34 -22.35
C ILE A 193 -8.62 28.82 -21.41
N PHE A 194 -7.67 29.58 -21.95
CA PHE A 194 -6.45 29.94 -21.22
C PHE A 194 -6.53 31.28 -20.48
N ARG A 195 -7.63 32.03 -20.62
CA ARG A 195 -7.80 33.35 -19.97
C ARG A 195 -7.66 33.29 -18.44
N HIS A 196 -8.03 32.15 -17.85
CA HIS A 196 -7.98 31.94 -16.39
C HIS A 196 -6.74 31.16 -15.94
N ILE A 197 -5.87 30.75 -16.87
CA ILE A 197 -4.67 29.95 -16.55
C ILE A 197 -3.47 30.91 -16.47
N GLN A 198 -3.01 31.16 -15.25
CA GLN A 198 -1.83 32.02 -15.03
C GLN A 198 -0.55 31.37 -15.57
N GLY A 199 0.34 32.18 -16.16
CA GLY A 199 1.64 31.71 -16.67
C GLY A 199 1.57 30.83 -17.92
N ASN A 200 0.42 30.77 -18.61
CA ASN A 200 0.32 30.01 -19.85
C ASN A 200 1.06 30.74 -21.00
N SER A 201 1.68 29.97 -21.89
CA SER A 201 2.34 30.48 -23.10
C SER A 201 1.52 30.22 -24.37
N PHE A 202 0.20 30.03 -24.24
CA PHE A 202 -0.68 29.72 -25.35
C PHE A 202 -1.15 31.00 -26.02
N ASN A 203 -0.85 31.16 -27.31
CA ASN A 203 -1.03 32.41 -28.03
C ASN A 203 -1.81 32.20 -29.34
N ASN A 204 -2.13 33.28 -30.04
CA ASN A 204 -2.85 33.24 -31.33
C ASN A 204 -2.18 32.30 -32.34
N GLN A 205 -0.84 32.29 -32.43
CA GLN A 205 -0.11 31.45 -33.37
C GLN A 205 -0.33 29.96 -33.09
N LYS A 206 -0.19 29.54 -31.83
CA LYS A 206 -0.47 28.17 -31.37
C LYS A 206 -1.92 27.76 -31.60
N ALA A 207 -2.87 28.69 -31.44
CA ALA A 207 -4.28 28.44 -31.70
C ALA A 207 -4.58 28.22 -33.18
N ILE A 208 -3.91 28.96 -34.08
CA ILE A 208 -4.01 28.75 -35.53
C ILE A 208 -3.37 27.41 -35.90
N GLU A 209 -2.17 27.13 -35.38
CA GLU A 209 -1.43 25.91 -35.65
C GLU A 209 -2.21 24.65 -35.26
N VAL A 210 -2.78 24.61 -34.04
CA VAL A 210 -3.57 23.45 -33.61
C VAL A 210 -4.85 23.26 -34.43
N LEU A 211 -5.46 24.34 -34.94
CA LEU A 211 -6.60 24.27 -35.85
C LEU A 211 -6.20 23.67 -37.20
N GLU A 212 -5.04 24.07 -37.74
CA GLU A 212 -4.50 23.50 -38.97
C GLU A 212 -4.11 22.02 -38.81
N LEU A 213 -3.49 21.66 -37.69
CA LEU A 213 -3.21 20.26 -37.36
C LEU A 213 -4.49 19.43 -37.29
N ALA A 214 -5.55 19.96 -36.67
CA ALA A 214 -6.82 19.25 -36.58
C ALA A 214 -7.51 19.09 -37.95
N LYS A 215 -7.41 20.08 -38.85
CA LYS A 215 -7.96 19.99 -40.21
C LYS A 215 -7.27 18.93 -41.06
N ASN A 216 -5.96 18.80 -40.89
CA ASN A 216 -5.13 17.86 -41.63
C ASN A 216 -4.95 16.51 -40.90
N SER A 217 -5.65 16.31 -39.78
CA SER A 217 -5.50 15.11 -38.97
C SER A 217 -6.00 13.88 -39.72
N ILE A 218 -5.30 12.75 -39.51
CA ILE A 218 -5.70 11.45 -40.06
C ILE A 218 -6.96 10.87 -39.39
N TYR A 219 -7.43 11.47 -38.28
CA TYR A 219 -8.59 11.00 -37.55
C TYR A 219 -9.91 11.31 -38.30
N SER A 220 -10.63 10.26 -38.68
CA SER A 220 -11.88 10.36 -39.47
C SER A 220 -13.13 10.75 -38.66
N GLY A 221 -13.03 10.89 -37.34
CA GLY A 221 -14.20 11.13 -36.46
C GLY A 221 -14.91 9.86 -35.99
N LYS A 222 -14.37 8.68 -36.30
CA LYS A 222 -14.87 7.38 -35.83
C LYS A 222 -13.78 6.72 -34.97
N ALA A 223 -13.95 6.74 -33.65
CA ALA A 223 -13.18 5.95 -32.68
C ALA A 223 -14.15 5.22 -31.76
#